data_AF-A0A660LXT6-F1
#
_entry.id   AF-A0A660LXT6-F1
#
_cell.length_a   1.000
_cell.length_b   1.000
_cell.length_c   1.000
_cell.angle_alpha   90.00
_cell.angle_beta   90.00
_cell.angle_gamma   90.00
#
_symmetry.space_group_name_H-M   'P 1'
#
loop_
_entity.id
_entity.type
_entity.pdbx_description
1 polymer ?
#
loop_
_entity_poly.entity_id
_entity_poly.type
_entity_poly.pdbx_seq_one_letter_code
_entity_poly.pdbx_strand_id
1 'polypeptide(L)' 'MQAKNTDFLNLLAAAKITQADLAKKLGITTTAISRWHKIGVPQYAAAYLELLAKYNRLMDKI' A
#
# COMPACT_ATOMS: atom_id res chain seq x y z
N MET A 1 14.28 15.84 3.94
CA MET A 1 13.24 14.98 4.56
C MET A 1 12.22 14.57 3.50
N GLN A 2 12.40 13.48 2.75
CA GLN A 2 11.41 13.03 1.73
C GLN A 2 11.38 11.51 1.47
N ALA A 3 12.33 10.70 1.99
CA ALA A 3 12.49 9.29 1.61
C ALA A 3 11.33 8.36 2.02
N LYS A 4 10.70 8.56 3.20
CA LYS A 4 9.68 7.63 3.73
C LYS A 4 8.35 7.62 2.95
N ASN A 5 8.01 8.72 2.27
CA ASN A 5 6.77 8.80 1.50
C ASN A 5 6.88 7.95 0.22
N THR A 6 8.09 7.89 -0.36
CA THR A 6 8.36 7.15 -1.59
C THR A 6 8.12 5.66 -1.43
N ASP A 7 8.51 5.06 -0.30
CA ASP A 7 8.36 3.62 -0.06
C ASP A 7 6.89 3.17 -0.06
N PHE A 8 6.01 3.96 0.58
CA PHE A 8 4.58 3.64 0.61
C PHE A 8 3.95 3.74 -0.77
N LEU A 9 4.29 4.79 -1.52
CA LEU A 9 3.80 4.97 -2.89
C LEU A 9 4.31 3.87 -3.82
N ASN A 10 5.56 3.44 -3.66
CA ASN A 10 6.13 2.33 -4.40
C ASN A 10 5.41 1.01 -4.12
N LEU A 11 5.05 0.74 -2.86
CA LEU A 11 4.28 -0.44 -2.48
C LEU A 11 2.87 -0.44 -3.11
N LEU A 12 2.19 0.71 -3.11
CA LEU A 12 0.89 0.86 -3.78
C LEU A 12 1.00 0.63 -5.30
N ALA A 13 2.02 1.22 -5.92
CA ALA A 13 2.27 1.07 -7.35
C ALA A 13 2.58 -0.38 -7.72
N ALA A 14 3.45 -1.06 -6.95
CA ALA A 14 3.77 -2.47 -7.14
C ALA A 14 2.53 -3.37 -6.96
N ALA A 15 1.66 -3.03 -6.00
CA ALA A 15 0.40 -3.70 -5.78
C ALA A 15 -0.69 -3.33 -6.80
N LYS A 16 -0.44 -2.39 -7.72
CA LYS A 16 -1.41 -1.88 -8.71
C LYS A 16 -2.75 -1.42 -8.08
N ILE A 17 -2.70 -0.76 -6.91
CA ILE A 17 -3.90 -0.24 -6.24
C ILE A 17 -3.72 1.21 -5.76
N THR A 18 -4.84 1.92 -5.55
CA THR A 18 -4.82 3.26 -4.95
C THR A 18 -4.94 3.21 -3.42
N GLN A 19 -4.68 4.34 -2.75
CA GLN A 19 -4.97 4.48 -1.31
C GLN A 19 -6.47 4.29 -1.00
N ALA A 20 -7.36 4.69 -1.91
CA ALA A 20 -8.80 4.49 -1.74
C ALA A 20 -9.19 3.01 -1.80
N ASP A 21 -8.55 2.24 -2.68
CA ASP A 21 -8.76 0.80 -2.74
C ASP A 21 -8.21 0.10 -1.51
N LEU A 22 -7.03 0.53 -1.03
CA LEU A 22 -6.44 0.00 0.19
C LEU A 22 -7.33 0.27 1.41
N ALA A 23 -7.90 1.47 1.51
CA ALA A 23 -8.87 1.84 2.55
C ALA A 23 -10.07 0.88 2.56
N LYS A 24 -10.68 0.64 1.40
CA LYS A 24 -11.80 -0.30 1.26
C LYS A 24 -11.41 -1.72 1.65
N LYS A 25 -10.23 -2.19 1.21
CA LYS A 25 -9.74 -3.55 1.47
C LYS A 25 -9.43 -3.81 2.95
N LEU A 26 -8.92 -2.80 3.65
CA LEU A 26 -8.56 -2.90 5.07
C LEU A 26 -9.68 -2.46 6.02
N GLY A 27 -10.79 -1.92 5.50
CA GLY A 27 -11.89 -1.41 6.33
C GLY A 27 -11.53 -0.16 7.14
N ILE A 28 -10.61 0.66 6.63
CA ILE A 28 -10.16 1.90 7.30
C ILE A 28 -10.43 3.12 6.41
N THR A 29 -10.43 4.31 7.00
CA THR A 29 -10.68 5.54 6.24
C THR A 29 -9.47 5.95 5.40
N THR A 30 -9.71 6.57 4.24
CA THR A 30 -8.66 7.18 3.42
C THR A 30 -7.86 8.22 4.20
N THR A 31 -8.51 8.98 5.09
CA THR A 31 -7.85 9.93 6.00
C THR A 31 -6.85 9.26 6.93
N ALA A 32 -7.16 8.05 7.45
CA ALA A 32 -6.20 7.30 8.27
C ALA A 32 -4.98 6.88 7.45
N ILE A 33 -5.17 6.44 6.20
CA ILE A 33 -4.08 6.11 5.28
C ILE A 33 -3.24 7.35 4.94
N SER A 34 -3.86 8.50 4.69
CA SER A 34 -3.13 9.74 4.43
C SER A 34 -2.20 10.13 5.57
N ARG A 35 -2.50 9.76 6.82
CA ARG A 35 -1.63 10.02 7.98
C ARG A 35 -0.37 9.15 7.99
N TRP A 36 -0.38 7.99 7.32
CA TRP A 36 0.78 7.08 7.26
C TRP A 36 2.01 7.72 6.60
N HIS A 37 1.80 8.72 5.73
CA HIS A 37 2.88 9.55 5.18
C HIS A 37 3.69 10.28 6.26
N LYS A 38 3.05 10.62 7.39
CA LYS A 38 3.67 11.32 8.50
C LYS A 38 4.14 10.37 9.61
N ILE A 39 3.30 9.38 9.95
CA ILE A 39 3.54 8.50 11.11
C ILE A 39 4.26 7.19 10.75
N GLY A 40 4.39 6.90 9.45
CA GLY A 40 4.86 5.62 8.94
C GLY A 40 3.71 4.68 8.60
N VAL A 41 3.97 3.76 7.66
CA VAL A 41 3.01 2.72 7.27
C VAL A 41 3.01 1.62 8.35
N PRO A 42 1.84 1.21 8.86
CA PRO A 42 1.74 0.07 9.76
C PRO A 42 2.26 -1.21 9.10
N GLN A 43 2.95 -2.04 9.88
CA GLN A 43 3.57 -3.27 9.37
C GLN A 43 2.56 -4.22 8.70
N TYR A 44 1.34 -4.35 9.22
CA TYR A 44 0.31 -5.19 8.62
C TYR A 44 -0.11 -4.67 7.22
N ALA A 45 -0.13 -3.36 7.01
CA ALA A 45 -0.51 -2.76 5.74
C ALA A 45 0.61 -2.92 4.71
N ALA A 46 1.87 -2.76 5.14
CA ALA A 46 3.02 -3.05 4.30
C ALA A 46 3.04 -4.53 3.85
N ALA A 47 2.88 -5.47 4.78
CA ALA A 47 2.83 -6.89 4.49
C ALA A 47 1.70 -7.26 3.52
N TYR A 48 0.52 -6.64 3.69
CA TYR A 48 -0.61 -6.81 2.78
C TYR A 48 -0.26 -6.35 1.35
N LEU A 49 0.34 -5.17 1.20
CA LEU A 49 0.73 -4.63 -0.10
C LEU A 49 1.79 -5.48 -0.78
N GLU A 50 2.78 -5.97 -0.02
CA GLU A 50 3.80 -6.88 -0.55
C GLU A 50 3.19 -8.19 -1.05
N LEU A 51 2.26 -8.77 -0.29
CA LEU A 51 1.57 -9.98 -0.70
C LEU A 51 0.74 -9.76 -1.97
N LEU A 52 0.01 -8.65 -2.03
CA LEU A 52 -0.82 -8.30 -3.19
C LEU A 52 0.03 -8.03 -4.44
N ALA A 53 1.17 -7.36 -4.30
CA ALA A 53 2.11 -7.15 -5.39
C ALA A 53 2.67 -8.48 -5.93
N LYS A 54 3.06 -9.40 -5.04
CA LYS A 54 3.52 -10.75 -5.43
C LYS A 54 2.43 -11.53 -6.16
N TYR A 55 1.20 -11.50 -5.63
CA TYR A 55 0.05 -12.16 -6.26
C TYR A 55 -0.23 -11.59 -7.66
N ASN A 56 -0.31 -10.27 -7.81
CA ASN A 56 -0.55 -9.64 -9.10
C ASN A 56 0.56 -9.96 -10.11
N ARG A 57 1.82 -10.03 -9.68
CA ARG A 57 2.95 -10.42 -10.53
C ARG A 57 2.87 -11.89 -10.99
N LEU A 58 2.32 -12.78 -10.16
CA LEU A 58 2.11 -14.18 -10.55
C LEU A 58 0.97 -14.29 -11.57
N MET A 59 -0.14 -13.58 -11.35
CA MET A 59 -1.28 -13.58 -12.26
C MET A 59 -0.99 -12.94 -13.62
N ASP A 60 -0.08 -11.97 -13.68
CA ASP A 60 0.35 -11.30 -14.92
C ASP A 60 1.18 -12.22 -15.84
N LYS A 61 1.74 -13.32 -15.29
CA LYS A 61 2.60 -14.28 -16.02
C LYS A 61 1.86 -15.50 -16.55
N ILE A 62 0.56 -15.61 -16.27
CA ILE A 62 -0.32 -16.71 -16.70
C ILE A 62 -1.13 -16.20 -17.89
#